data_AF-A0A6N2SD47-F1
#
_entry.id   AF-A0A6N2SD47-F1
#
_cell.length_a   1.000
_cell.length_b   1.000
_cell.length_c   1.000
_cell.angle_alpha   90.00
_cell.angle_beta   90.00
_cell.angle_gamma   90.00
#
_symmetry.space_group_name_H-M   'P 1'
#
loop_
_entity.id
_entity.type
_entity.pdbx_description
1 polymer ?
#
loop_
_entity_poly.entity_id
_entity_poly.type
_entity_poly.pdbx_seq_one_letter_code
_entity_poly.pdbx_strand_id
1 'polypeptide(L)'
;MIKLKDTYEKIFETVWHNYTCGDVELNLLHFEFPVHAKKAELLEIYAKLVKTINGDDVVYLTNIQKFVDGHGRSYISGTVIDPDLSDFQDNFQGDFSEFLTSCFQGKKGWYRISQNDEVGKLPHRSVFGERLELII
;
A
#
# COMPACT_ATOMS: atom_id res chain seq x y z
N MET A 1 -12.99 21.14 -11.73
CA MET A 1 -12.67 20.17 -10.65
C MET A 1 -13.14 18.81 -11.10
N ILE A 2 -12.21 17.92 -11.43
CA ILE A 2 -12.50 16.48 -11.51
C ILE A 2 -12.74 16.03 -10.06
N LYS A 3 -13.82 15.30 -9.78
CA LYS A 3 -14.11 14.86 -8.41
C LYS A 3 -13.19 13.67 -8.08
N LEU A 4 -12.70 13.56 -6.84
CA LEU A 4 -11.85 12.45 -6.35
C LEU A 4 -12.40 11.07 -6.75
N LYS A 5 -13.73 10.92 -6.74
CA LYS A 5 -14.46 9.72 -7.16
C LYS A 5 -14.17 9.33 -8.62
N ASP A 6 -14.15 10.30 -9.53
CA ASP A 6 -13.91 10.07 -10.97
C ASP A 6 -12.46 9.64 -11.22
N THR A 7 -11.52 10.12 -10.41
CA THR A 7 -10.10 9.72 -10.47
C THR A 7 -9.91 8.30 -9.93
N TYR A 8 -10.53 7.98 -8.79
CA TYR A 8 -10.48 6.63 -8.22
C TYR A 8 -11.08 5.60 -9.18
N GLU A 9 -12.27 5.83 -9.73
CA GLU A 9 -12.94 4.88 -10.63
C GLU A 9 -12.08 4.55 -11.86
N LYS A 10 -11.49 5.57 -12.52
CA LYS A 10 -10.61 5.36 -13.67
C LYS A 10 -9.35 4.57 -13.34
N ILE A 11 -8.70 4.91 -12.24
CA ILE A 11 -7.50 4.21 -11.77
C ILE A 11 -7.86 2.76 -11.39
N PHE A 12 -8.99 2.58 -10.71
CA PHE A 12 -9.47 1.27 -10.29
C PHE A 12 -9.78 0.37 -11.48
N GLU A 13 -10.55 0.85 -12.47
CA GLU A 13 -10.86 0.10 -13.68
C GLU A 13 -9.60 -0.33 -14.43
N THR A 14 -8.60 0.56 -14.50
CA THR A 14 -7.33 0.29 -15.18
C THR A 14 -6.55 -0.80 -14.44
N VAL A 15 -6.38 -0.68 -13.12
CA VAL A 15 -5.68 -1.69 -12.31
C VAL A 15 -6.44 -3.02 -12.31
N TRP A 16 -7.77 -2.99 -12.23
CA TRP A 16 -8.60 -4.20 -12.30
C TRP A 16 -8.49 -4.91 -13.65
N HIS A 17 -8.49 -4.16 -14.75
CA HIS A 17 -8.25 -4.72 -16.08
C HIS A 17 -6.86 -5.39 -16.16
N ASN A 18 -5.81 -4.68 -15.73
CA ASN A 18 -4.45 -5.20 -15.72
C ASN A 18 -4.34 -6.47 -14.85
N TYR A 19 -4.97 -6.46 -13.67
CA TYR A 19 -4.97 -7.58 -12.72
C TYR A 19 -5.72 -8.79 -13.27
N THR A 20 -6.93 -8.61 -13.82
CA THR A 20 -7.73 -9.73 -14.36
C THR A 20 -7.14 -10.35 -15.63
N CYS A 21 -6.27 -9.64 -16.34
CA CYS A 21 -5.55 -10.17 -17.50
C CYS A 21 -4.26 -10.93 -17.12
N GLY A 22 -3.72 -10.74 -15.91
CA GLY A 22 -2.52 -11.40 -15.42
C GLY A 22 -2.84 -12.43 -14.34
N ASP A 23 -2.47 -13.69 -14.52
CA ASP A 23 -2.70 -14.77 -13.54
C ASP A 23 -1.67 -14.68 -12.37
N VAL A 24 -1.51 -13.49 -11.78
CA VAL A 24 -0.43 -13.13 -10.84
C VAL A 24 -0.95 -12.30 -9.65
N GLU A 25 -0.24 -12.34 -8.52
CA GLU A 25 -0.49 -11.45 -7.37
C GLU A 25 -0.34 -9.98 -7.78
N LEU A 26 -1.16 -9.09 -7.19
CA LEU A 26 -1.08 -7.64 -7.39
C LEU A 26 0.33 -7.12 -7.08
N ASN A 27 1.10 -6.85 -8.14
CA ASN A 27 2.45 -6.28 -8.10
C ASN A 27 2.51 -4.92 -8.83
N LEU A 28 3.71 -4.34 -8.90
CA LEU A 28 3.95 -3.00 -9.43
C LEU A 28 3.57 -2.84 -10.92
N LEU A 29 3.66 -3.90 -11.72
CA LEU A 29 3.36 -3.88 -13.16
C LEU A 29 1.91 -3.47 -13.44
N HIS A 30 0.99 -3.78 -12.53
CA HIS A 30 -0.41 -3.37 -12.66
C HIS A 30 -0.62 -1.86 -12.57
N PHE A 31 0.40 -1.11 -12.12
CA PHE A 31 0.39 0.33 -11.93
C PHE A 31 1.23 1.08 -12.97
N GLU A 32 1.71 0.41 -14.03
CA GLU A 32 2.47 1.04 -15.14
C GLU A 32 1.53 1.79 -16.10
N PHE A 33 1.00 2.92 -15.66
CA PHE A 33 0.21 3.83 -16.49
C PHE A 33 0.27 5.28 -15.98
N PRO A 34 0.06 6.27 -16.87
CA PRO A 34 0.15 7.68 -16.51
C PRO A 34 -1.01 8.12 -15.60
N VAL A 35 -0.67 8.88 -14.56
CA VAL A 35 -1.62 9.52 -13.64
C VAL A 35 -1.33 11.01 -13.48
N HIS A 36 -2.37 11.78 -13.15
CA HIS A 36 -2.26 13.18 -12.76
C HIS A 36 -3.26 13.47 -11.63
N ALA A 37 -2.76 13.52 -10.39
CA ALA A 37 -3.56 13.78 -9.19
C ALA A 37 -2.67 14.25 -8.03
N LYS A 38 -3.27 14.64 -6.91
CA LYS A 38 -2.49 14.90 -5.69
C LYS A 38 -1.82 13.63 -5.20
N LYS A 39 -0.57 13.73 -4.73
CA LYS A 39 0.15 12.58 -4.19
C LYS A 39 -0.62 11.90 -3.04
N ALA A 40 -1.25 12.68 -2.15
CA ALA A 40 -2.06 12.12 -1.07
C ALA A 40 -3.27 11.32 -1.58
N GLU A 41 -3.90 11.79 -2.66
CA GLU A 41 -5.02 11.09 -3.31
C GLU A 41 -4.53 9.79 -3.96
N LEU A 42 -3.39 9.80 -4.66
CA LEU A 42 -2.80 8.60 -5.26
C LEU A 42 -2.47 7.54 -4.20
N LEU A 43 -1.95 7.94 -3.04
CA LEU A 43 -1.66 7.05 -1.92
C LEU A 43 -2.95 6.45 -1.33
N GLU A 44 -4.00 7.26 -1.17
CA GLU A 44 -5.32 6.79 -0.71
C GLU A 44 -5.95 5.80 -1.70
N ILE A 45 -5.83 6.07 -3.01
CA ILE A 45 -6.32 5.19 -4.07
C ILE A 45 -5.57 3.86 -4.05
N TYR A 46 -4.24 3.88 -3.90
CA TYR A 46 -3.42 2.68 -3.76
C TYR A 46 -3.84 1.84 -2.54
N ALA A 47 -3.99 2.47 -1.36
CA ALA A 47 -4.41 1.77 -0.15
C ALA A 47 -5.79 1.10 -0.31
N LYS A 48 -6.75 1.80 -0.95
CA LYS A 48 -8.07 1.24 -1.28
C LYS A 48 -7.98 0.08 -2.26
N LEU A 49 -7.13 0.16 -3.28
CA LEU A 49 -6.94 -0.91 -4.25
C LEU A 49 -6.39 -2.17 -3.62
N VAL A 50 -5.32 -2.04 -2.83
CA VAL A 50 -4.71 -3.14 -2.09
C VAL A 50 -5.73 -3.78 -1.15
N LYS A 51 -6.54 -2.97 -0.46
CA LYS A 51 -7.62 -3.48 0.40
C LYS A 51 -8.70 -4.23 -0.36
N THR A 52 -9.17 -3.69 -1.49
CA THR A 52 -10.25 -4.29 -2.27
C THR A 52 -9.81 -5.57 -2.97
N ILE A 53 -8.59 -5.63 -3.49
CA ILE A 53 -8.09 -6.77 -4.26
C ILE A 53 -7.53 -7.86 -3.34
N ASN A 54 -6.66 -7.49 -2.38
CA ASN A 54 -5.96 -8.45 -1.53
C ASN A 54 -6.56 -8.59 -0.12
N GLY A 55 -7.42 -7.67 0.33
CA GLY A 55 -7.87 -7.61 1.73
C GLY A 55 -6.86 -6.98 2.69
N ASP A 56 -5.69 -6.55 2.19
CA ASP A 56 -4.60 -6.04 3.00
C ASP A 56 -4.77 -4.55 3.36
N ASP A 57 -4.24 -4.13 4.51
CA ASP A 57 -4.17 -2.73 4.91
C ASP A 57 -2.78 -2.13 4.61
N VAL A 58 -2.74 -0.92 4.06
CA VAL A 58 -1.50 -0.15 3.91
C VAL A 58 -1.40 0.82 5.08
N VAL A 59 -0.39 0.65 5.95
CA VAL A 59 -0.27 1.43 7.18
C VAL A 59 1.13 2.00 7.38
N TYR A 60 1.21 3.07 8.17
CA TYR A 60 2.46 3.59 8.68
C TYR A 60 2.68 3.13 10.13
N LEU A 61 3.78 2.41 10.38
CA LEU A 61 4.14 1.87 11.69
C LEU A 61 5.31 2.65 12.32
N THR A 62 5.19 2.86 13.63
CA THR A 62 6.29 3.32 14.51
C THR A 62 6.53 2.29 15.62
N ASN A 63 7.61 2.48 16.39
CA ASN A 63 8.02 1.55 17.45
C ASN A 63 8.12 0.10 16.95
N ILE A 64 8.72 -0.04 15.77
CA ILE A 64 8.76 -1.28 15.01
C ILE A 64 9.62 -2.32 15.75
N GLN A 65 9.04 -3.48 15.97
CA GLN A 65 9.71 -4.69 16.46
C GLN A 65 9.67 -5.75 15.37
N LYS A 66 10.77 -6.47 15.20
CA LYS A 66 10.87 -7.59 14.26
C LYS A 66 11.15 -8.86 15.04
N PHE A 67 10.48 -9.94 14.68
CA PHE A 67 10.64 -11.24 15.32
C PHE A 67 10.54 -12.33 14.27
N VAL A 68 11.20 -13.46 14.55
CA VAL A 68 11.20 -14.64 13.68
C VAL A 68 10.64 -15.79 14.49
N ASP A 69 9.69 -16.53 13.95
CA ASP A 69 9.16 -17.71 14.64
C ASP A 69 10.12 -18.91 14.58
N GLY A 70 9.75 -20.00 15.27
CA GLY A 70 10.50 -21.25 15.24
C GLY A 70 10.56 -21.95 13.86
N HIS A 71 9.83 -21.44 12.87
CA HIS A 71 9.79 -21.93 11.49
C HIS A 71 10.54 -21.01 10.51
N GLY A 72 11.19 -19.95 11.00
CA GLY A 72 11.94 -19.00 10.18
C GLY A 72 11.09 -17.92 9.50
N ARG A 73 9.78 -17.83 9.80
CA ARG A 73 8.91 -16.77 9.28
C ARG A 73 9.18 -15.48 10.03
N SER A 74 9.40 -14.40 9.29
CA SER A 74 9.62 -13.07 9.85
C SER A 74 8.30 -12.33 10.02
N TYR A 75 8.15 -11.67 11.15
CA TYR A 75 6.98 -10.87 11.50
C TYR A 75 7.44 -9.49 11.97
N ILE A 76 6.59 -8.50 11.74
CA ILE A 76 6.79 -7.13 12.22
C ILE A 76 5.60 -6.76 13.10
N SER A 77 5.83 -6.14 14.25
CA SER A 77 4.81 -5.43 15.01
C SER A 77 5.18 -3.95 15.14
N GLY A 78 4.18 -3.08 15.23
CA GLY A 78 4.38 -1.68 15.57
C GLY A 78 3.08 -1.02 16.01
N THR A 79 3.17 0.29 16.27
CA THR A 79 2.01 1.16 16.50
C THR A 79 1.63 1.82 15.19
N VAL A 80 0.39 1.63 14.75
CA VAL A 80 -0.17 2.37 13.62
C VAL A 80 -0.33 3.84 14.01
N ILE A 81 0.19 4.73 13.18
CA ILE A 81 0.00 6.18 13.34
C ILE A 81 -0.42 6.79 12.01
N ASP A 82 -1.04 7.96 12.07
CA ASP A 82 -1.26 8.78 10.90
C ASP A 82 0.10 9.38 10.47
N PRO A 83 0.56 9.11 9.23
CA PRO A 83 1.82 9.65 8.75
C PRO A 83 1.70 11.13 8.46
N ASP A 84 2.82 11.85 8.61
CA ASP A 84 2.91 13.21 8.09
C ASP A 84 2.93 13.18 6.55
N LEU A 85 1.86 13.69 5.95
CA LEU A 85 1.66 13.78 4.50
C LEU A 85 1.87 15.20 3.96
N SER A 86 2.63 16.03 4.66
CA SER A 86 2.94 17.41 4.22
C SER A 86 3.63 17.43 2.85
N ASP A 87 4.52 16.49 2.57
CA ASP A 87 5.20 16.36 1.26
C ASP A 87 4.29 15.83 0.13
N PHE A 88 3.04 15.46 0.46
CA PHE A 88 2.06 14.87 -0.45
C PHE A 88 0.97 15.86 -0.89
N GLN A 89 1.10 17.14 -0.53
CA GLN A 89 0.14 18.18 -0.91
C GLN A 89 0.20 18.57 -2.39
N ASP A 90 1.36 18.36 -3.03
CA ASP A 90 1.56 18.67 -4.44
C ASP A 90 0.89 17.65 -5.38
N ASN A 91 0.63 18.10 -6.60
CA ASN A 91 0.25 17.21 -7.69
C ASN A 91 1.46 16.41 -8.17
N PHE A 92 1.20 15.16 -8.54
CA PHE A 92 2.12 14.32 -9.29
C PHE A 92 1.57 14.12 -10.70
N GLN A 93 2.45 14.19 -11.69
CA GLN A 93 2.18 13.82 -13.07
C GLN A 93 3.31 12.93 -13.56
N GLY A 94 2.98 11.69 -13.91
CA GLY A 94 3.96 10.68 -14.27
C GLY A 94 3.36 9.28 -14.21
N ASP A 95 4.21 8.27 -14.25
CA ASP A 95 3.77 6.88 -14.14
C ASP A 95 3.40 6.53 -12.68
N PHE A 96 2.30 5.80 -12.48
CA PHE A 96 1.84 5.48 -11.13
C PHE A 96 2.80 4.52 -10.41
N SER A 97 3.47 3.61 -11.13
CA SER A 97 4.50 2.73 -10.57
C SER A 97 5.71 3.52 -10.06
N GLU A 98 6.12 4.57 -10.78
CA GLU A 98 7.21 5.47 -10.37
C GLU A 98 6.83 6.23 -9.10
N PHE A 99 5.58 6.71 -9.01
CA PHE A 99 5.06 7.32 -7.80
C PHE A 99 5.13 6.36 -6.61
N LEU A 100 4.62 5.13 -6.74
CA LEU A 100 4.63 4.14 -5.66
C LEU A 100 6.07 3.78 -5.26
N THR A 101 6.95 3.63 -6.23
CA THR A 101 8.40 3.42 -6.02
C THR A 101 9.02 4.54 -5.21
N SER A 102 8.77 5.80 -5.58
CA SER A 102 9.26 6.96 -4.82
C SER A 102 8.68 7.07 -3.41
N CYS A 103 7.47 6.53 -3.19
CA CYS A 103 6.79 6.55 -1.90
C CYS A 103 7.35 5.50 -0.93
N PHE A 104 7.63 4.30 -1.41
CA PHE A 104 7.94 3.16 -0.53
C PHE A 104 9.41 2.71 -0.61
N GLN A 105 10.09 2.87 -1.74
CA GLN A 105 11.48 2.45 -1.88
C GLN A 105 12.39 3.29 -1.00
N GLY A 106 13.18 2.62 -0.15
CA GLY A 106 14.12 3.27 0.77
C GLY A 106 13.49 3.99 1.96
N LYS A 107 12.16 4.20 2.00
CA LYS A 107 11.47 4.81 3.14
C LYS A 107 11.15 3.76 4.20
N LYS A 108 11.45 4.09 5.46
CA LYS A 108 11.07 3.28 6.62
C LYS A 108 9.68 3.71 7.10
N GLY A 109 8.88 2.75 7.54
CA GLY A 109 7.60 3.03 8.22
C GLY A 109 6.36 2.58 7.47
N TRP A 110 6.39 2.41 6.14
CA TRP A 110 5.23 1.90 5.39
C TRP A 110 5.22 0.36 5.30
N TYR A 111 4.08 -0.24 5.61
CA TYR A 111 3.88 -1.69 5.66
C TYR A 111 2.54 -2.09 5.03
N ARG A 112 2.52 -3.29 4.45
CA ARG A 112 1.30 -3.97 3.99
C ARG A 112 0.97 -5.03 5.03
N ILE A 113 -0.22 -4.96 5.56
CA ILE A 113 -0.69 -5.84 6.62
C ILE A 113 -1.74 -6.74 6.02
N SER A 114 -1.38 -8.00 5.81
CA SER A 114 -2.36 -9.00 5.47
C SER A 114 -3.14 -9.40 6.71
N GLN A 115 -4.47 -9.28 6.63
CA GLN A 115 -5.36 -9.79 7.67
C GLN A 115 -5.47 -11.31 7.52
N ASN A 116 -4.36 -12.04 7.74
CA ASN A 116 -4.46 -13.48 7.93
C ASN A 116 -5.22 -13.73 9.24
N ASP A 117 -6.44 -14.27 9.13
CA ASP A 117 -7.33 -14.59 10.26
C ASP A 117 -6.67 -15.51 11.33
N GLU A 118 -5.55 -16.16 11.00
CA GLU A 118 -4.80 -17.04 11.91
C GLU A 118 -3.90 -16.29 12.92
N VAL A 119 -3.51 -15.04 12.64
CA VAL A 119 -2.63 -14.25 13.55
C VAL A 119 -3.51 -13.23 14.26
N GLY A 120 -4.33 -13.75 15.18
CA GLY A 120 -5.43 -13.06 15.84
C GLY A 120 -5.15 -11.62 16.30
N LYS A 121 -6.21 -10.82 16.25
CA LYS A 121 -6.32 -9.50 16.87
C LYS A 121 -5.87 -9.58 18.33
N LEU A 122 -4.62 -9.22 18.60
CA LEU A 122 -4.14 -9.11 19.98
C LEU A 122 -4.84 -7.91 20.65
N PRO A 123 -5.12 -8.00 21.97
CA PRO A 123 -5.93 -7.01 22.71
C PRO A 123 -5.24 -5.65 22.92
N HIS A 124 -4.02 -5.45 22.39
CA HIS A 124 -3.32 -4.18 22.38
C HIS A 124 -2.86 -3.87 20.96
N ARG A 125 -2.86 -2.58 20.59
CA ARG A 125 -2.65 -1.94 19.26
C ARG A 125 -1.48 -2.41 18.39
N SER A 126 -0.79 -3.48 18.75
CA SER A 126 0.17 -4.21 17.95
C SER A 126 -0.51 -4.84 16.73
N VAL A 127 -0.16 -4.34 15.54
CA VAL A 127 -0.59 -4.94 14.27
C VAL A 127 0.59 -5.66 13.64
N PHE A 128 0.36 -6.85 13.09
CA PHE A 128 1.38 -7.63 12.40
C PHE A 128 1.44 -7.28 10.93
N GLY A 129 2.62 -7.11 10.34
CA GLY A 129 2.73 -6.71 8.93
C GLY A 129 3.95 -7.26 8.21
N GLU A 130 3.89 -7.21 6.88
CA GLU A 130 5.03 -7.40 6.01
C GLU A 130 5.52 -6.03 5.53
N ARG A 131 6.84 -5.89 5.39
CA ARG A 131 7.39 -4.67 4.83
C ARG A 131 6.90 -4.53 3.40
N LEU A 132 6.47 -3.32 3.03
CA LEU A 132 6.28 -2.99 1.62
C LEU A 132 7.66 -3.02 0.94
N GLU A 133 8.00 -4.19 0.39
CA GLU A 133 9.06 -4.34 -0.58
C GLU A 133 8.34 -4.47 -1.92
N LEU A 134 8.42 -3.41 -2.72
CA LEU A 134 7.85 -3.39 -4.07
C LEU A 134 8.59 -4.47 -4.88
N ILE A 135 7.88 -5.55 -5.18
CA ILE A 135 8.37 -6.59 -6.08
C ILE A 135 8.17 -6.04 -7.50
N ILE A 136 9.28 -5.78 -8.18
CA ILE A 136 9.37 -5.43 -9.60
C ILE A 136 9.34 -6.74 -10.40
#